data_AF-A0A2J4XUL7-F1
#
_entry.id   AF-A0A2J4XUL7-F1
#
_cell.length_a   1.000
_cell.length_b   1.000
_cell.length_c   1.000
_cell.angle_alpha   90.00
_cell.angle_beta   90.00
_cell.angle_gamma   90.00
#
_symmetry.space_group_name_H-M   'P 1'
#
loop_
_entity.id
_entity.type
_entity.pdbx_description
1 polymer ?
#
loop_
_entity_poly.entity_id
_entity_poly.type
_entity_poly.pdbx_seq_one_letter_code
_entity_poly.pdbx_strand_id
1 'polypeptide(L)'
;IDQGVPPEKTNIATGKTTGNGPVGFSAALLPFLQKEDARAIQRQRVADNYPGADAYYSAVLTLFGQGWDQHRFRFTAGGELRPDWNQECTSSH
;
A
#
# COMPACT_ATOMS: atom_id res chain seq x y z
N ILE A 1 21.62 -0.43 6.93
CA ILE A 1 20.38 0.18 6.38
C ILE A 1 19.26 -0.61 7.02
N ASP A 2 18.91 -0.31 8.27
CA ASP A 2 18.42 -1.39 9.17
C ASP A 2 16.97 -1.28 9.62
N GLN A 3 16.18 -0.44 8.94
CA GLN A 3 14.75 -0.44 9.16
C GLN A 3 14.08 -0.65 7.81
N GLY A 4 13.86 -1.92 7.47
CA GLY A 4 12.90 -2.34 6.44
C GLY A 4 11.45 -2.02 6.85
N VAL A 5 11.25 -0.89 7.54
CA VAL A 5 10.04 -0.47 8.21
C VAL A 5 9.88 1.02 7.96
N PRO A 6 8.75 1.50 7.41
CA PRO A 6 8.52 2.93 7.29
C PRO A 6 8.58 3.62 8.66
N PRO A 7 9.11 4.84 8.75
CA PRO A 7 9.06 5.62 9.98
C PRO A 7 7.64 6.08 10.29
N GLU A 8 7.32 6.25 11.57
CA GLU A 8 6.01 6.80 11.98
C GLU A 8 5.96 8.31 11.75
N LYS A 9 7.05 9.02 12.09
CA LYS A 9 7.16 10.47 11.97
C LYS A 9 8.46 10.84 11.29
N THR A 10 8.39 11.80 10.38
CA THR A 10 9.55 12.36 9.69
C THR A 10 9.53 13.87 9.82
N ASN A 11 10.61 14.45 10.32
CA ASN A 11 10.78 15.90 10.32
C ASN A 11 11.10 16.36 8.89
N ILE A 12 10.22 17.17 8.31
CA ILE A 12 10.34 17.65 6.92
C ILE A 12 11.55 18.57 6.68
N ALA A 13 12.03 19.28 7.70
CA ALA A 13 13.14 20.22 7.57
C ALA A 13 14.50 19.55 7.77
N THR A 14 14.57 18.52 8.61
CA THR A 14 15.85 17.87 8.99
C THR A 14 15.99 16.44 8.46
N GLY A 15 14.91 15.85 7.93
CA GLY A 15 14.88 14.44 7.50
C GLY A 15 14.95 13.43 8.66
N LYS A 16 14.96 13.88 9.91
CA LYS A 16 15.05 13.00 11.08
C LYS A 16 13.77 12.20 11.25
N THR A 17 13.90 10.88 11.31
CA THR A 17 12.78 9.95 11.49
C THR A 17 12.67 9.46 12.94
N THR A 18 11.45 9.22 13.42
CA THR A 18 11.19 8.63 14.74
C THR A 18 10.02 7.65 14.69
N GLY A 19 10.14 6.58 15.47
CA GLY A 19 9.11 5.55 15.59
C GLY A 19 9.03 4.61 14.38
N ASN A 20 8.41 3.45 14.59
CA ASN A 20 8.12 2.49 13.54
C ASN A 20 6.67 2.68 13.10
N GLY A 21 6.45 2.97 11.82
CA GLY A 21 5.14 3.18 11.25
C GLY A 21 4.28 1.91 11.29
N PRO A 22 2.95 2.07 11.44
CA PRO A 22 2.01 0.95 11.47
C PRO A 22 1.98 0.21 10.13
N VAL A 23 1.35 -0.97 10.10
CA VAL A 23 1.26 -1.81 8.89
C VAL A 23 0.69 -1.06 7.68
N GLY A 24 -0.28 -0.17 7.89
CA GLY A 24 -0.87 0.64 6.83
C GLY A 24 0.14 1.49 6.06
N PHE A 25 1.21 1.96 6.72
CA PHE A 25 2.27 2.72 6.04
C PHE A 25 3.08 1.82 5.10
N SER A 26 3.27 0.55 5.48
CA SER A 26 3.98 -0.44 4.65
C SER A 26 3.18 -0.72 3.39
N ALA A 27 1.85 -0.87 3.53
CA ALA A 27 0.97 -1.03 2.39
C ALA A 27 0.96 0.20 1.49
N ALA A 28 0.86 1.41 2.06
CA ALA A 28 0.86 2.65 1.28
C ALA A 28 2.15 2.87 0.47
N LEU A 29 3.28 2.29 0.91
CA LEU A 29 4.55 2.36 0.19
C LEU A 29 4.69 1.32 -0.92
N LEU A 30 3.86 0.27 -0.98
CA LEU A 30 3.91 -0.73 -2.05
C LEU A 30 3.92 -0.13 -3.47
N PRO A 31 3.02 0.82 -3.82
CA PRO A 31 3.04 1.46 -5.14
C PRO A 31 4.25 2.39 -5.35
N PHE A 32 4.85 2.91 -4.29
CA PHE A 32 5.98 3.83 -4.36
C PHE A 32 7.32 3.11 -4.56
N LEU A 33 7.47 1.93 -3.96
CA LEU A 33 8.70 1.15 -4.00
C LEU A 33 8.94 0.56 -5.39
N GLN A 34 9.96 1.09 -6.08
CA GLN A 34 10.40 0.62 -7.40
C GLN A 34 11.29 -0.64 -7.33
N LYS A 35 11.88 -0.92 -6.17
CA LYS A 35 12.75 -2.10 -5.95
C LYS A 35 11.90 -3.28 -5.48
N GLU A 36 11.96 -4.39 -6.21
CA GLU A 36 11.17 -5.59 -5.88
C GLU A 36 11.50 -6.15 -4.49
N ASP A 37 12.77 -6.22 -4.10
CA ASP A 37 13.16 -6.75 -2.79
C ASP A 37 12.56 -5.93 -1.64
N ALA A 38 12.61 -4.60 -1.76
CA ALA A 38 12.03 -3.70 -0.75
C ALA A 38 10.49 -3.82 -0.71
N ARG A 39 9.86 -3.95 -1.89
CA ARG A 39 8.42 -4.14 -2.01
C ARG A 39 7.98 -5.49 -1.42
N ALA A 40 8.72 -6.56 -1.67
CA ALA A 40 8.47 -7.89 -1.13
C ALA A 40 8.54 -7.90 0.40
N ILE A 41 9.53 -7.21 1.00
CA ILE A 41 9.63 -7.06 2.46
C ILE A 41 8.39 -6.35 3.03
N GLN A 42 7.94 -5.24 2.40
CA GLN A 42 6.73 -4.55 2.85
C GLN A 42 5.48 -5.39 2.65
N ARG A 43 5.37 -6.10 1.53
CA ARG A 43 4.24 -6.99 1.20
C ARG A 43 4.12 -8.11 2.23
N GLN A 44 5.25 -8.74 2.60
CA GLN A 44 5.29 -9.76 3.63
C GLN A 44 4.83 -9.20 4.98
N ARG A 45 5.33 -8.02 5.38
CA ARG A 45 4.92 -7.37 6.63
C ARG A 45 3.41 -7.09 6.69
N VAL A 46 2.82 -6.66 5.57
CA VAL A 46 1.37 -6.42 5.45
C VAL A 46 0.57 -7.72 5.54
N ALA A 47 1.06 -8.80 4.93
CA ALA A 47 0.42 -10.10 5.03
C ALA A 47 0.47 -10.66 6.46
N ASP A 48 1.62 -10.54 7.14
CA ASP A 48 1.83 -11.06 8.49
C ASP A 48 1.06 -10.24 9.56
N ASN A 49 0.87 -8.94 9.33
CA ASN A 49 0.26 -8.02 10.30
C ASN A 49 -1.01 -7.38 9.73
N TYR A 50 -1.85 -8.16 9.06
CA TYR A 50 -3.04 -7.63 8.41
C TYR A 50 -3.90 -6.83 9.41
N PRO A 51 -4.30 -5.59 9.08
CA PRO A 51 -5.04 -4.75 10.02
C PRO A 51 -6.38 -5.37 10.41
N GLY A 52 -6.64 -5.43 11.72
CA GLY A 52 -7.92 -5.85 12.28
C GLY A 52 -9.03 -4.83 12.07
N ALA A 53 -10.26 -5.20 12.47
CA ALA A 53 -11.45 -4.35 12.35
C ALA A 53 -11.38 -3.05 13.18
N ASP A 54 -10.52 -3.01 14.19
CA ASP A 54 -10.26 -1.85 15.05
C ASP A 54 -9.24 -0.87 14.43
N ALA A 55 -8.53 -1.27 13.38
CA ALA A 55 -7.45 -0.50 12.76
C ALA A 55 -7.89 0.20 11.46
N TYR A 56 -9.01 0.94 11.49
CA TYR A 56 -9.64 1.56 10.31
C TYR A 56 -8.65 2.27 9.38
N TYR A 57 -7.78 3.14 9.90
CA TYR A 57 -6.83 3.87 9.08
C TYR A 57 -5.82 2.94 8.38
N SER A 58 -5.31 1.95 9.10
CA SER A 58 -4.39 0.95 8.52
C SER A 58 -5.12 0.06 7.51
N ALA A 59 -6.38 -0.29 7.75
CA ALA A 59 -7.20 -1.05 6.82
C ALA A 59 -7.43 -0.30 5.51
N VAL A 60 -7.80 0.99 5.57
CA VAL A 60 -7.98 1.83 4.37
C VAL A 60 -6.68 1.94 3.58
N LEU A 61 -5.56 2.23 4.23
CA LEU A 61 -4.25 2.29 3.56
C LEU A 61 -3.85 0.94 2.96
N THR A 62 -4.20 -0.16 3.64
CA THR A 62 -3.94 -1.50 3.14
C THR A 62 -4.76 -1.81 1.88
N LEU A 63 -6.04 -1.43 1.85
CA LEU A 63 -6.89 -1.58 0.67
C LEU A 63 -6.32 -0.84 -0.55
N PHE A 64 -5.85 0.40 -0.38
CA PHE A 64 -5.23 1.15 -1.48
C PHE A 64 -3.90 0.54 -1.93
N GLY A 65 -2.98 0.33 -0.98
CA GLY A 65 -1.64 -0.15 -1.27
C GLY A 65 -1.62 -1.56 -1.85
N GLN A 66 -2.28 -2.49 -1.17
CA GLN A 66 -2.37 -3.89 -1.59
C GLN A 66 -3.29 -4.05 -2.80
N GLY A 67 -4.38 -3.28 -2.90
CA GLY A 67 -5.24 -3.30 -4.08
C GLY A 67 -4.51 -2.86 -5.34
N TRP A 68 -3.66 -1.82 -5.23
CA TRP A 68 -2.79 -1.43 -6.33
C TRP A 68 -1.73 -2.52 -6.61
N ASP A 69 -1.06 -3.06 -5.59
CA ASP A 69 -0.05 -4.11 -5.79
C ASP A 69 -0.62 -5.38 -6.46
N GLN A 70 -1.85 -5.77 -6.10
CA GLN A 70 -2.59 -6.90 -6.68
C GLN A 70 -3.28 -6.57 -8.02
N HIS A 71 -3.01 -5.42 -8.63
CA HIS A 71 -3.62 -4.98 -9.90
C HIS A 71 -5.15 -4.82 -9.88
N ARG A 72 -5.80 -4.73 -8.70
CA ARG A 72 -7.26 -4.56 -8.59
C ARG A 72 -7.77 -3.23 -9.17
N PHE A 73 -6.91 -2.22 -9.25
CA PHE A 73 -7.19 -0.97 -9.93
C PHE A 73 -5.90 -0.30 -10.43
N ARG A 74 -6.03 0.51 -11.48
CA ARG A 74 -4.95 1.35 -12.05
C ARG A 74 -5.51 2.73 -12.37
N PHE A 75 -4.62 3.71 -12.51
CA PHE A 75 -4.98 5.02 -13.06
C PHE A 75 -4.39 5.16 -14.46
N THR A 76 -5.16 5.72 -15.40
CA THR A 76 -4.62 6.09 -16.71
C THR A 76 -3.73 7.32 -16.60
N ALA A 77 -2.96 7.63 -17.65
CA ALA A 77 -2.21 8.88 -17.72
C ALA A 77 -3.09 10.13 -17.62
N GLY A 78 -4.39 10.02 -17.96
CA GLY A 78 -5.40 11.07 -17.79
C GLY A 78 -6.01 11.15 -16.40
N GLY A 79 -5.61 10.28 -15.46
CA GLY A 79 -6.15 10.23 -14.09
C GLY A 79 -7.45 9.46 -13.93
N GLU A 80 -7.92 8.76 -14.97
CA GLU A 80 -9.13 7.96 -14.90
C GLU A 80 -8.88 6.65 -14.15
N LEU A 81 -9.83 6.25 -13.29
CA LEU A 81 -9.77 4.99 -12.58
C LEU A 81 -10.13 3.83 -13.52
N ARG A 82 -9.21 2.87 -13.66
CA ARG A 82 -9.41 1.59 -14.35
C ARG A 82 -9.45 0.46 -13.32
N PRO A 83 -10.64 0.09 -12.83
CA PRO A 83 -10.77 -1.06 -11.97
C PRO A 83 -10.58 -2.35 -12.78
N ASP A 84 -9.93 -3.33 -12.18
CA ASP A 84 -9.84 -4.69 -12.72
C ASP A 84 -10.98 -5.52 -12.13
N TRP A 85 -12.19 -5.19 -12.59
CA TRP A 85 -13.34 -6.05 -12.37
C TRP A 85 -13.17 -7.23 -13.32
N ASN A 86 -12.64 -8.36 -12.83
CA ASN A 86 -12.76 -9.65 -13.50
C ASN A 86 -14.14 -9.72 -14.17
N GLN A 87 -14.17 -10.04 -15.47
CA GLN A 87 -15.30 -9.91 -16.40
C GLN A 87 -16.68 -10.41 -15.90
N GLU A 88 -17.27 -9.77 -14.89
CA GLU A 88 -18.63 -10.04 -14.41
C GLU A 88 -19.63 -9.00 -14.91
N CYS A 89 -19.21 -8.14 -15.84
CA CYS A 89 -20.12 -7.29 -16.59
C CYS A 89 -19.92 -7.46 -18.11
N THR A 90 -19.95 -8.71 -18.60
CA THR A 90 -20.51 -8.97 -19.93
C THR A 90 -21.86 -9.63 -19.74
N SER A 91 -22.86 -8.80 -19.46
CA SER A 91 -24.29 -9.13 -19.45
C SER A 91 -24.99 -7.79 -19.67
N SER A 92 -25.86 -7.57 -20.66
CA SER A 92 -26.54 -8.47 -21.57
C SER A 92 -27.16 -7.60 -22.69
N HIS A 93 -27.12 -8.09 -23.93
CA HIS A 93 -27.90 -7.66 -25.11
C HIS A 93 -27.63 -6.29 -25.77
#